data_AF-A0A9P7DU27-F1
#
_entry.id   AF-A0A9P7DU27-F1
#
_cell.length_a   1.000
_cell.length_b   1.000
_cell.length_c   1.000
_cell.angle_alpha   90.00
_cell.angle_beta   90.00
_cell.angle_gamma   90.00
#
_symmetry.space_group_name_H-M   'P 1'
#
loop_
_entity.id
_entity.type
_entity.pdbx_description
1 polymer ?
#
loop_
_entity_poly.entity_id
_entity_poly.type
_entity_poly.pdbx_seq_one_letter_code
_entity_poly.pdbx_strand_id
1 'polypeptide(L)'
;KYALTTTNKVLDVYNLNGVTRYDIRCSYQKTVDASSISIKAHSNHHHFIINSFHRHAHNCHCQLWFHPLYQHGLGLKDLEMCEHIFSASNAVAPVIHHASYFHWLQFINLHFQQWDSDRYLELSMFFYNNYKQALAIINDLSPAVQELKLALNILDGDFKCWNMEELEFLETLTEESEEDIEVHQTHTNAFLDT
;
A
#
# COMPACT_ATOMS: atom_id res chain seq x y z
N LYS A 1 -1.63 13.73 -16.23
CA LYS A 1 -1.82 15.15 -15.84
C LYS A 1 -2.37 15.27 -14.42
N TYR A 2 -3.58 14.79 -14.14
CA TYR A 2 -4.20 14.87 -12.79
C TYR A 2 -3.39 14.22 -11.68
N ALA A 3 -2.89 12.99 -11.87
CA ALA A 3 -2.10 12.30 -10.85
C ALA A 3 -0.85 13.09 -10.43
N LEU A 4 -0.09 13.64 -11.37
CA LEU A 4 1.10 14.47 -11.06
C LEU A 4 0.72 15.74 -10.30
N THR A 5 -0.40 16.39 -10.64
CA THR A 5 -0.88 17.56 -9.91
C THR A 5 -1.28 17.19 -8.48
N THR A 6 -1.99 16.09 -8.29
CA THR A 6 -2.35 15.57 -6.96
C THR A 6 -1.10 15.27 -6.14
N THR A 7 -0.14 14.54 -6.72
CA THR A 7 1.14 14.25 -6.08
C THR A 7 1.90 15.53 -5.72
N ASN A 8 1.95 16.52 -6.61
CA ASN A 8 2.60 17.80 -6.30
C ASN A 8 1.97 18.47 -5.08
N LYS A 9 0.64 18.42 -4.97
CA LYS A 9 -0.09 18.95 -3.83
C LYS A 9 0.16 18.15 -2.56
N VAL A 10 0.20 16.82 -2.65
CA VAL A 10 0.60 15.94 -1.54
C VAL A 10 2.00 16.32 -1.04
N LEU A 11 2.95 16.54 -1.95
CA LEU A 11 4.30 16.99 -1.61
C LEU A 11 4.36 18.41 -1.01
N ASP A 12 3.37 19.27 -1.25
CA ASP A 12 3.27 20.60 -0.62
C ASP A 12 2.65 20.53 0.78
N VAL A 13 1.72 19.60 1.00
CA VAL A 13 0.91 19.52 2.22
C VAL A 13 1.57 18.64 3.26
N TYR A 14 2.17 17.53 2.84
CA TYR A 14 2.79 16.55 3.72
C TYR A 14 4.31 16.72 3.73
N ASN A 15 4.91 16.47 4.90
CA ASN A 15 6.32 16.68 5.18
C ASN A 15 7.22 15.63 4.50
N LEU A 16 8.53 15.73 4.78
CA LEU A 16 9.54 14.76 4.40
C LEU A 16 9.14 13.32 4.75
N ASN A 17 9.58 12.36 3.92
CA ASN A 17 9.32 10.93 4.02
C ASN A 17 7.85 10.55 3.85
N GLY A 18 7.11 11.33 3.06
CA GLY A 18 5.74 11.00 2.66
C GLY A 18 5.66 9.71 1.86
N VAL A 19 4.57 8.98 2.03
CA VAL A 19 4.31 7.75 1.28
C VAL A 19 2.96 7.84 0.59
N THR A 20 2.90 7.49 -0.69
CA THR A 20 1.65 7.48 -1.46
C THR A 20 1.43 6.13 -2.11
N ARG A 21 0.26 5.57 -1.88
CA ARG A 21 -0.19 4.37 -2.58
C ARG A 21 -0.56 4.71 -4.03
N TYR A 22 -0.15 3.87 -4.96
CA TYR A 22 -0.60 3.92 -6.34
C TYR A 22 -0.60 2.51 -6.94
N ASP A 23 -1.69 2.12 -7.62
CA ASP A 23 -1.81 0.75 -8.16
C ASP A 23 -0.67 0.46 -9.14
N ILE A 24 -0.48 1.31 -10.15
CA ILE A 24 0.58 1.09 -11.17
C ILE A 24 1.91 1.76 -10.80
N ARG A 25 2.28 1.68 -9.52
CA ARG A 25 3.43 2.39 -8.93
C ARG A 25 4.71 2.33 -9.76
N CYS A 26 5.11 1.15 -10.28
CA CYS A 26 6.33 1.01 -11.08
C CYS A 26 6.37 1.91 -12.33
N SER A 27 5.26 2.02 -13.06
CA SER A 27 5.15 2.94 -14.20
C SER A 27 5.00 4.40 -13.74
N TYR A 28 4.31 4.61 -12.62
CA TYR A 28 4.02 5.95 -12.13
C TYR A 28 5.26 6.64 -11.55
N GLN A 29 6.12 5.91 -10.84
CA GLN A 29 7.41 6.40 -10.38
C GLN A 29 8.24 6.94 -11.56
N LYS A 30 8.38 6.15 -12.64
CA LYS A 30 9.07 6.61 -13.87
C LYS A 30 8.46 7.91 -14.43
N THR A 31 7.15 8.04 -14.34
CA THR A 31 6.43 9.25 -14.78
C THR A 31 6.74 10.44 -13.87
N VAL A 32 6.83 10.24 -12.55
CA VAL A 32 7.21 11.29 -11.58
C VAL A 32 8.66 11.71 -11.82
N ASP A 33 9.57 10.75 -11.98
CA ASP A 33 11.01 10.99 -12.17
C ASP A 33 11.29 11.77 -13.46
N ALA A 34 10.51 11.53 -14.52
CA ALA A 34 10.60 12.25 -15.79
C ALA A 34 9.84 13.59 -15.81
N SER A 35 9.20 13.99 -14.71
CA SER A 35 8.36 15.19 -14.64
C SER A 35 9.03 16.35 -13.93
N SER A 36 8.43 17.54 -14.02
CA SER A 36 8.90 18.74 -13.33
C SER A 36 8.86 18.65 -11.79
N ILE A 37 8.18 17.65 -11.22
CA ILE A 37 8.09 17.46 -9.76
C ILE A 37 9.12 16.45 -9.23
N SER A 38 9.95 15.87 -10.10
CA SER A 38 11.00 14.91 -9.73
C SER A 38 11.91 15.42 -8.61
N ILE A 39 12.51 16.60 -8.79
CA ILE A 39 13.43 17.21 -7.80
C ILE A 39 12.74 17.35 -6.44
N LYS A 40 11.46 17.75 -6.43
CA LYS A 40 10.67 17.93 -5.21
C LYS A 40 10.33 16.60 -4.55
N ALA A 41 9.96 15.58 -5.34
CA ALA A 41 9.70 14.24 -4.82
C ALA A 41 10.96 13.65 -4.17
N HIS A 42 12.12 13.81 -4.81
CA HIS A 42 13.41 13.36 -4.27
C HIS A 42 13.84 14.16 -3.04
N SER A 43 13.71 15.49 -3.04
CA SER A 43 14.05 16.33 -1.88
C SER A 43 13.18 16.02 -0.67
N ASN A 44 11.94 15.60 -0.91
CA ASN A 44 11.02 15.20 0.14
C ASN A 44 11.20 13.75 0.57
N HIS A 45 12.11 12.99 -0.04
CA HIS A 45 12.23 11.54 0.16
C HIS A 45 10.86 10.84 0.04
N HIS A 46 10.06 11.26 -0.96
CA HIS A 46 8.71 10.74 -1.12
C HIS A 46 8.74 9.40 -1.85
N HIS A 47 8.09 8.40 -1.26
CA HIS A 47 8.07 7.05 -1.81
C HIS A 47 6.65 6.65 -2.26
N PHE A 48 6.59 5.87 -3.34
CA PHE A 48 5.34 5.28 -3.79
C PHE A 48 5.33 3.79 -3.46
N ILE A 49 4.18 3.30 -3.04
CA ILE A 49 3.96 1.90 -2.67
C ILE A 49 2.70 1.34 -3.33
N ILE A 50 2.58 0.03 -3.38
CA ILE A 50 1.34 -0.64 -3.79
C ILE A 50 0.45 -0.89 -2.57
N ASN A 51 -0.83 -1.22 -2.79
CA ASN A 51 -1.70 -1.63 -1.68
C ASN A 51 -1.44 -3.08 -1.27
N SER A 52 -1.98 -3.48 -0.12
CA SER A 52 -1.80 -4.84 0.40
C SER A 52 -2.65 -5.89 -0.35
N PHE A 53 -3.82 -5.51 -0.87
CA PHE A 53 -4.80 -6.43 -1.42
C PHE A 53 -4.69 -6.69 -2.93
N HIS A 54 -3.96 -5.88 -3.70
CA HIS A 54 -3.67 -6.17 -5.11
C HIS A 54 -2.30 -6.79 -5.33
N ARG A 55 -1.70 -7.35 -4.27
CA ARG A 55 -0.40 -8.03 -4.35
C ARG A 55 -0.37 -8.97 -5.57
N HIS A 56 -1.35 -9.85 -5.71
CA HIS A 56 -1.40 -10.85 -6.80
C HIS A 56 -1.58 -10.27 -8.21
N ALA A 57 -2.03 -9.02 -8.37
CA ALA A 57 -2.12 -8.35 -9.67
C ALA A 57 -0.78 -7.75 -10.12
N HIS A 58 0.23 -7.72 -9.25
CA HIS A 58 1.58 -7.27 -9.54
C HIS A 58 2.53 -8.46 -9.66
N ASN A 59 3.54 -8.33 -10.53
CA ASN A 59 4.62 -9.31 -10.58
C ASN A 59 5.39 -9.36 -9.23
N CYS A 60 5.96 -10.52 -8.91
CA CYS A 60 6.63 -10.73 -7.62
C CYS A 60 7.70 -9.65 -7.36
N HIS A 61 8.47 -9.31 -8.39
CA HIS A 61 9.50 -8.25 -8.34
C HIS A 61 8.95 -6.91 -7.83
N CYS A 62 7.78 -6.46 -8.31
CA CYS A 62 7.13 -5.23 -7.83
C CYS A 62 6.66 -5.36 -6.37
N GLN A 63 6.21 -6.54 -5.97
CA GLN A 63 5.75 -6.77 -4.60
C GLN A 63 6.91 -6.71 -3.60
N LEU A 64 8.01 -7.41 -3.87
CA LEU A 64 9.17 -7.46 -2.98
C LEU A 64 9.72 -6.06 -2.68
N TRP A 65 9.75 -5.21 -3.70
CA TRP A 65 10.22 -3.84 -3.54
C TRP A 65 9.22 -2.90 -2.86
N PHE A 66 7.92 -3.02 -3.12
CA PHE A 66 6.96 -1.92 -2.83
C PHE A 66 5.75 -2.33 -2.01
N HIS A 67 5.62 -3.60 -1.67
CA HIS A 67 4.51 -4.08 -0.85
C HIS A 67 4.65 -3.57 0.60
N PRO A 68 3.55 -3.12 1.25
CA PRO A 68 3.60 -2.55 2.60
C PRO A 68 4.28 -3.43 3.66
N LEU A 69 4.16 -4.75 3.53
CA LEU A 69 4.83 -5.74 4.40
C LEU A 69 6.35 -5.55 4.49
N TYR A 70 7.00 -5.18 3.38
CA TYR A 70 8.45 -5.00 3.31
C TYR A 70 8.87 -3.55 3.55
N GLN A 71 7.91 -2.64 3.77
CA GLN A 71 8.14 -1.22 3.95
C GLN A 71 8.01 -0.82 5.41
N HIS A 72 9.08 -0.26 5.96
CA HIS A 72 9.08 0.16 7.35
C HIS A 72 8.23 1.43 7.55
N GLY A 73 7.52 1.50 8.69
CA GLY A 73 6.78 2.71 9.10
C GLY A 73 5.30 2.77 8.70
N LEU A 74 4.80 1.83 7.89
CA LEU A 74 3.37 1.80 7.50
C LEU A 74 2.47 1.14 8.56
N GLY A 75 3.03 0.29 9.42
CA GLY A 75 2.28 -0.44 10.43
C GLY A 75 1.25 -1.38 9.82
N LEU A 76 0.05 -1.45 10.42
CA LEU A 76 -1.06 -2.30 9.98
C LEU A 76 -1.94 -1.64 8.90
N LYS A 77 -1.43 -0.62 8.20
CA LYS A 77 -2.21 0.06 7.16
C LYS A 77 -2.26 -0.76 5.88
N ASP A 78 -3.47 -1.07 5.44
CA ASP A 78 -3.76 -1.71 4.15
C ASP A 78 -3.64 -0.77 2.94
N LEU A 79 -3.79 0.54 3.23
CA LEU A 79 -3.78 1.69 2.33
C LEU A 79 -5.03 1.81 1.44
N GLU A 80 -6.14 1.18 1.78
CA GLU A 80 -7.37 1.23 0.96
C GLU A 80 -8.24 2.48 1.17
N MET A 81 -7.70 3.48 1.87
CA MET A 81 -8.46 4.67 2.27
C MET A 81 -8.98 5.46 1.05
N CYS A 82 -8.24 5.50 -0.06
CA CYS A 82 -8.71 6.17 -1.27
C CYS A 82 -9.95 5.47 -1.84
N GLU A 83 -9.95 4.14 -1.90
CA GLU A 83 -11.07 3.32 -2.36
C GLU A 83 -12.30 3.55 -1.48
N HIS A 84 -12.13 3.58 -0.16
CA HIS A 84 -13.23 3.88 0.77
C HIS A 84 -13.79 5.29 0.56
N ILE A 85 -12.93 6.30 0.37
CA ILE A 85 -13.34 7.68 0.11
C ILE A 85 -14.16 7.76 -1.19
N PHE A 86 -13.65 7.20 -2.29
CA PHE A 86 -14.35 7.23 -3.57
C PHE A 86 -15.64 6.42 -3.55
N SER A 87 -15.65 5.27 -2.89
CA SER A 87 -16.86 4.46 -2.70
C SER A 87 -17.93 5.23 -1.92
N ALA A 88 -17.56 5.90 -0.82
CA ALA A 88 -18.48 6.72 -0.04
C ALA A 88 -19.07 7.88 -0.87
N SER A 89 -18.26 8.47 -1.77
CA SER A 89 -18.70 9.57 -2.64
C SER A 89 -19.82 9.20 -3.61
N ASN A 90 -20.00 7.91 -3.91
CA ASN A 90 -21.11 7.43 -4.73
C ASN A 90 -22.49 7.72 -4.12
N ALA A 91 -22.57 7.92 -2.79
CA ALA A 91 -23.81 8.31 -2.12
C ALA A 91 -24.37 9.65 -2.64
N VAL A 92 -23.50 10.50 -3.21
CA VAL A 92 -23.85 11.81 -3.74
C VAL A 92 -24.33 11.73 -5.19
N ALA A 93 -24.04 10.64 -5.90
CA ALA A 93 -24.35 10.49 -7.32
C ALA A 93 -25.84 10.75 -7.68
N PRO A 94 -26.84 10.23 -6.92
CA PRO A 94 -28.24 10.46 -7.24
C PRO A 94 -28.65 11.94 -7.15
N VAL A 95 -28.13 12.68 -6.18
CA VAL A 95 -28.52 14.09 -5.94
C VAL A 95 -27.84 15.05 -6.91
N ILE A 96 -26.67 14.70 -7.43
CA ILE A 96 -25.93 15.55 -8.37
C ILE A 96 -26.27 15.30 -9.84
N HIS A 97 -26.91 14.18 -10.17
CA HIS A 97 -27.17 13.78 -11.56
C HIS A 97 -27.96 14.83 -12.36
N HIS A 98 -28.87 15.56 -11.69
CA HIS A 98 -29.67 16.63 -12.29
C HIS A 98 -29.40 18.01 -11.68
N ALA A 99 -28.33 18.15 -10.88
CA ALA A 99 -27.99 19.40 -10.23
C ALA A 99 -27.37 20.41 -11.21
N SER A 100 -27.58 21.70 -10.96
CA SER A 100 -26.77 22.74 -11.61
C SER A 100 -25.31 22.60 -11.20
N TYR A 101 -24.37 23.17 -11.97
CA TYR A 101 -22.95 23.13 -11.62
C TYR A 101 -22.65 23.66 -10.21
N PHE A 102 -23.35 24.72 -9.79
CA PHE A 102 -23.22 25.28 -8.44
C PHE A 102 -23.65 24.25 -7.36
N HIS A 103 -24.81 23.62 -7.53
CA HIS A 103 -25.29 22.63 -6.57
C HIS A 103 -24.48 21.32 -6.62
N TRP A 104 -23.99 20.93 -7.79
CA TRP A 104 -23.06 19.81 -7.95
C TRP A 104 -21.81 19.99 -7.07
N LEU A 105 -21.15 21.16 -7.16
CA LEU A 105 -20.02 21.50 -6.28
C LEU A 105 -20.42 21.53 -4.80
N GLN A 106 -21.57 22.14 -4.49
CA GLN A 106 -22.05 22.27 -3.12
C GLN A 106 -22.27 20.89 -2.47
N PHE A 107 -22.90 19.95 -3.16
CA PHE A 107 -23.16 18.61 -2.64
C PHE A 107 -21.87 17.80 -2.44
N ILE A 108 -20.93 17.89 -3.39
CA ILE A 108 -19.62 17.25 -3.24
C ILE A 108 -18.86 17.81 -2.03
N ASN A 109 -18.85 19.14 -1.87
CA ASN A 109 -18.18 19.77 -0.74
C ASN A 109 -18.81 19.38 0.61
N LEU A 110 -20.15 19.41 0.70
CA LEU A 110 -20.86 19.00 1.91
C LEU A 110 -20.60 17.53 2.27
N HIS A 111 -20.56 16.65 1.27
CA HIS A 111 -20.23 15.24 1.50
C HIS A 111 -18.85 15.07 2.11
N PHE A 112 -17.81 15.69 1.53
CA PHE A 112 -16.45 15.55 2.06
C PHE A 112 -16.26 16.24 3.42
N GLN A 113 -16.96 17.34 3.69
CA GLN A 113 -16.95 17.97 5.03
C GLN A 113 -17.56 17.04 6.09
N GLN A 114 -18.69 16.40 5.77
CA GLN A 114 -19.32 15.44 6.67
C GLN A 114 -18.45 14.20 6.86
N TRP A 115 -17.93 13.65 5.76
CA TRP A 115 -17.06 12.48 5.79
C TRP A 115 -15.82 12.72 6.64
N ASP A 116 -15.15 13.87 6.50
CA ASP A 116 -13.99 14.23 7.30
C ASP A 116 -14.34 14.36 8.80
N SER A 117 -15.48 14.97 9.11
CA SER A 117 -15.98 15.08 10.50
C SER A 117 -16.24 13.69 11.12
N ASP A 118 -16.87 12.79 10.37
CA ASP A 118 -17.17 11.43 10.82
C ASP A 118 -15.87 10.63 11.02
N ARG A 119 -14.93 10.71 10.08
CA ARG A 119 -13.62 10.06 10.22
C ARG A 119 -12.84 10.59 11.42
N TYR A 120 -12.90 11.89 11.68
CA TYR A 120 -12.22 12.50 12.82
C TYR A 120 -12.79 11.97 14.14
N LEU A 121 -14.11 11.78 14.23
CA LEU A 121 -14.76 11.18 15.41
C LEU A 121 -14.39 9.70 15.59
N GLU A 122 -14.23 8.95 14.49
CA GLU A 122 -13.83 7.55 14.52
C GLU A 122 -12.33 7.34 14.77
N LEU A 123 -11.51 8.38 14.61
CA LEU A 123 -10.05 8.29 14.57
C LEU A 123 -9.44 7.67 15.82
N SER A 124 -9.92 8.06 17.01
CA SER A 124 -9.40 7.52 18.28
C SER A 124 -9.71 6.03 18.43
N MET A 125 -10.91 5.60 18.04
CA MET A 125 -11.31 4.20 18.08
C MET A 125 -10.50 3.38 17.07
N PHE A 126 -10.30 3.93 15.87
CA PHE A 126 -9.46 3.32 14.84
C PHE A 126 -8.02 3.07 15.35
N PHE A 127 -7.39 4.07 15.98
CA PHE A 127 -6.05 3.88 16.55
C PHE A 127 -6.02 2.88 17.71
N TYR A 128 -7.01 2.93 18.60
CA TYR A 128 -7.12 2.00 19.71
C TYR A 128 -7.25 0.55 19.23
N ASN A 129 -8.10 0.30 18.23
CA ASN A 129 -8.31 -1.02 17.68
C ASN A 129 -7.05 -1.55 16.98
N ASN A 130 -6.37 -0.72 16.18
CA ASN A 130 -5.11 -1.12 15.56
C ASN A 130 -4.02 -1.41 16.58
N TYR A 131 -3.94 -0.63 17.66
CA TYR A 131 -2.98 -0.89 18.72
C TYR A 131 -3.25 -2.24 19.41
N LYS A 132 -4.51 -2.52 19.76
CA LYS A 132 -4.90 -3.83 20.31
C LYS A 132 -4.60 -4.98 19.35
N GLN A 133 -4.88 -4.80 18.06
CA GLN A 133 -4.59 -5.79 17.04
C GLN A 133 -3.08 -6.05 16.94
N ALA A 134 -2.25 -5.01 16.94
CA ALA A 134 -0.80 -5.16 16.93
C ALA A 134 -0.29 -5.93 18.16
N LEU A 135 -0.80 -5.63 19.35
CA LEU A 135 -0.46 -6.38 20.56
C LEU A 135 -0.87 -7.85 20.49
N ALA A 136 -2.08 -8.13 19.99
CA ALA A 136 -2.55 -9.51 19.80
C ALA A 136 -1.64 -10.27 18.84
N ILE A 137 -1.34 -9.69 17.66
CA ILE A 137 -0.42 -10.28 16.67
C ILE A 137 0.94 -10.61 17.31
N ILE A 138 1.51 -9.67 18.08
CA ILE A 138 2.80 -9.89 18.75
C ILE A 138 2.68 -11.02 19.76
N ASN A 139 1.68 -11.01 20.64
CA ASN A 139 1.54 -12.00 21.70
C ASN A 139 1.25 -13.40 21.14
N ASP A 140 0.44 -13.49 20.09
CA ASP A 140 -0.06 -14.75 19.57
C ASP A 140 0.94 -15.37 18.56
N LEU A 141 1.56 -14.57 17.69
CA LEU A 141 2.45 -15.08 16.64
C LEU A 141 3.91 -15.17 17.05
N SER A 142 4.40 -14.32 17.96
CA SER A 142 5.84 -14.36 18.33
C SER A 142 6.29 -15.71 18.89
N PRO A 143 5.52 -16.40 19.76
CA PRO A 143 5.90 -17.73 20.24
C PRO A 143 6.01 -18.77 19.13
N ALA A 144 5.02 -18.81 18.22
CA ALA A 144 5.00 -19.73 17.10
C ALA A 144 6.16 -19.46 16.13
N VAL A 145 6.44 -18.19 15.82
CA VAL A 145 7.58 -17.80 14.98
C VAL A 145 8.90 -18.18 15.65
N GLN A 146 9.04 -18.00 16.97
CA GLN A 146 10.25 -18.40 17.69
C GLN A 146 10.48 -19.91 17.68
N GLU A 147 9.41 -20.70 17.88
CA GLU A 147 9.47 -22.16 17.81
C GLU A 147 9.92 -22.63 16.42
N LEU A 148 9.32 -22.09 15.36
CA LEU A 148 9.69 -22.41 13.97
C LEU A 148 11.13 -21.99 13.65
N LYS A 149 11.56 -20.81 14.12
CA LYS A 149 12.93 -20.35 13.94
C LYS A 149 13.94 -21.30 14.59
N LEU A 150 13.65 -21.80 15.79
CA LEU A 150 14.51 -22.77 16.47
C LEU A 150 14.51 -24.13 15.75
N ALA A 151 13.33 -24.61 15.34
CA ALA A 151 13.19 -25.90 14.66
C ALA A 151 13.90 -25.94 13.30
N LEU A 152 13.87 -24.82 12.56
CA LEU A 152 14.44 -24.69 11.22
C LEU A 152 15.82 -24.02 11.20
N ASN A 153 16.35 -23.64 12.37
CA ASN A 153 17.60 -22.90 12.51
C ASN A 153 17.65 -21.59 11.68
N ILE A 154 16.53 -20.85 11.69
CA ILE A 154 16.35 -19.58 10.98
C ILE A 154 16.62 -18.40 11.93
N LEU A 155 17.38 -17.42 11.46
CA LEU A 155 17.68 -16.16 12.12
C LEU A 155 16.82 -15.02 11.55
N ASP A 156 16.68 -13.92 12.30
CA ASP A 156 15.94 -12.75 11.81
C ASP A 156 16.58 -12.10 10.58
N GLY A 157 17.89 -12.30 10.41
CA GLY A 157 18.62 -11.84 9.23
C GLY A 157 18.19 -12.57 7.96
N ASP A 158 17.80 -13.83 8.06
CA ASP A 158 17.49 -14.68 6.90
C ASP A 158 16.26 -14.15 6.16
N PHE A 159 15.23 -13.68 6.87
CA PHE A 159 14.06 -13.07 6.24
C PHE A 159 14.42 -11.86 5.36
N LYS A 160 15.45 -11.09 5.74
CA LYS A 160 15.92 -9.95 4.94
C LYS A 160 16.75 -10.43 3.76
N CYS A 161 17.59 -11.44 3.96
CA CYS A 161 18.39 -12.04 2.91
C CYS A 161 17.49 -12.67 1.84
N TRP A 162 16.48 -13.46 2.21
CA TRP A 162 15.57 -14.09 1.25
C TRP A 162 14.86 -13.09 0.34
N ASN A 163 14.39 -11.96 0.89
CA ASN A 163 13.79 -10.91 0.05
C ASN A 163 14.80 -10.33 -0.97
N MET A 164 16.07 -10.18 -0.61
CA MET A 164 17.11 -9.69 -1.53
C MET A 164 17.53 -10.76 -2.54
N GLU A 165 17.66 -12.01 -2.11
CA GLU A 165 17.98 -13.17 -2.96
C GLU A 165 16.89 -13.38 -4.02
N GLU A 166 15.61 -13.30 -3.62
CA GLU A 166 14.49 -13.41 -4.56
C GLU A 166 14.48 -12.24 -5.55
N LEU A 167 14.80 -11.02 -5.10
CA LEU A 167 14.96 -9.88 -6.00
C LEU A 167 16.08 -10.08 -7.01
N GLU A 168 17.26 -10.51 -6.57
CA GLU A 168 18.41 -10.77 -7.45
C GLU A 168 18.12 -11.89 -8.45
N PHE A 169 17.46 -12.96 -8.00
CA PHE A 169 16.98 -14.03 -8.87
C PHE A 169 16.04 -13.49 -9.96
N LEU A 170 15.01 -12.73 -9.58
CA LEU A 170 14.04 -12.17 -10.53
C LEU A 170 14.64 -11.13 -11.49
N GLU A 171 15.68 -10.40 -11.08
CA GLU A 171 16.40 -9.45 -11.94
C GLU A 171 17.31 -10.15 -12.96
N THR A 172 17.86 -11.32 -12.60
CA THR A 172 18.73 -12.13 -13.46
C THR A 172 17.97 -13.11 -14.35
N LEU A 173 16.68 -13.33 -14.07
CA LEU A 173 15.80 -14.20 -14.84
C LEU A 173 15.47 -13.59 -16.21
N THR A 174 16.15 -14.08 -17.24
CA THR A 174 15.92 -13.67 -18.64
C THR A 174 14.73 -14.41 -19.30
N GLU A 175 14.46 -15.66 -18.89
CA GLU A 175 13.30 -16.50 -19.26
C GLU A 175 12.97 -17.42 -18.06
N GLU A 176 11.68 -17.56 -17.70
CA GLU A 176 11.24 -18.51 -16.66
C GLU A 176 11.41 -19.95 -17.15
N SER A 177 12.11 -20.80 -16.39
CA SER A 177 12.20 -22.23 -16.72
C SER A 177 10.95 -22.99 -16.24
N GLU A 178 10.65 -24.15 -16.84
CA GLU A 178 9.48 -24.97 -16.45
C GLU A 178 9.51 -25.39 -14.96
N GLU A 179 10.70 -25.49 -14.34
CA GLU A 179 10.87 -25.80 -12.91
C GLU A 179 10.52 -24.60 -12.01
N ASP A 180 10.76 -23.36 -12.45
CA ASP A 180 10.48 -22.14 -11.68
C ASP A 180 8.97 -21.88 -11.52
N ILE A 181 8.19 -22.32 -12.53
CA ILE A 181 6.72 -22.20 -12.54
C ILE A 181 6.10 -23.13 -11.47
N GLU A 182 6.69 -24.31 -11.24
CA GLU A 182 6.18 -25.32 -10.30
C GLU A 182 6.44 -24.92 -8.83
N VAL A 183 7.56 -24.23 -8.57
CA VAL A 183 7.91 -23.67 -7.25
C VAL A 183 7.00 -22.49 -6.89
N HIS A 184 6.72 -21.58 -7.84
CA HIS A 184 5.78 -20.48 -7.60
C HIS A 184 4.34 -20.94 -7.35
N GLN A 185 3.91 -22.05 -7.97
CA GLN A 185 2.59 -22.66 -7.75
C GLN A 185 2.46 -23.40 -6.40
N THR A 186 3.54 -23.97 -5.89
CA THR A 186 3.54 -24.69 -4.60
C THR A 186 3.57 -23.73 -3.40
N HIS A 187 4.30 -22.61 -3.49
CA HIS A 187 4.25 -21.56 -2.47
C HIS A 187 2.90 -20.82 -2.42
N THR A 188 2.18 -20.72 -3.55
CA THR A 188 0.86 -20.06 -3.60
C THR A 188 -0.27 -20.90 -2.99
N ASN A 189 -0.19 -22.23 -3.05
CA ASN A 189 -1.22 -23.09 -2.44
C ASN A 189 -1.11 -23.19 -0.92
N ALA A 190 0.10 -23.01 -0.35
CA ALA A 190 0.29 -23.06 1.11
C ALA A 190 -0.30 -21.84 1.86
N PHE A 191 -0.52 -20.71 1.19
CA PHE A 191 -1.12 -19.51 1.78
C PHE A 191 -2.64 -19.44 1.66
N LEU A 192 -3.27 -20.34 0.90
CA LEU A 192 -4.73 -20.41 0.74
C LEU A 192 -5.39 -21.44 1.66
N ASP A 193 -4.60 -22.30 2.31
CA ASP A 193 -5.07 -23.34 3.24
C ASP A 193 -4.91 -22.99 4.74
N THR A 194 -4.74 -21.70 5.07
CA THR A 194 -4.81 -21.16 6.45
C THR A 194 -5.71 -19.94 6.51
#